data_AF-A0A7J4S8A9-F1
#
_entry.id   AF-A0A7J4S8A9-F1
#
_cell.length_a   1.000
_cell.length_b   1.000
_cell.length_c   1.000
_cell.angle_alpha   90.00
_cell.angle_beta   90.00
_cell.angle_gamma   90.00
#
_symmetry.space_group_name_H-M   'P 1'
#
loop_
_entity.id
_entity.type
_entity.pdbx_description
1 polymer ?
#
loop_
_entity_poly.entity_id
_entity_poly.type
_entity_poly.pdbx_seq_one_letter_code
_entity_poly.pdbx_strand_id
1 'polypeptide(L)'
;MEDAVYFANVLRSRECAVCGTDRKASSVLALSACAVCGTSLDDAHALLAVAKGAAKAVCSYPCLEVVLNEGLAGGAACPGCGTPWAEAAPPPRTCRTCAQELSFGDGYVGLWQGGRVLTFCGIPCLKNHDARANPFCG
;
A
#
# COMPACT_ATOMS: atom_id res chain seq x y z
N MET A 1 -4.93 16.74 2.93
CA MET A 1 -4.77 15.77 1.82
C MET A 1 -5.23 14.42 2.34
N GLU A 2 -6.48 14.04 2.07
CA GLU A 2 -7.15 12.89 2.71
C GLU A 2 -6.41 11.55 2.55
N ASP A 3 -5.67 11.37 1.46
CA ASP A 3 -4.88 10.15 1.21
C ASP A 3 -3.60 10.07 2.06
N ALA A 4 -2.97 11.20 2.38
CA ALA A 4 -1.85 11.21 3.33
C ALA A 4 -2.33 10.82 4.75
N VAL A 5 -3.54 11.28 5.12
CA VAL A 5 -4.21 10.90 6.37
C VAL A 5 -4.66 9.43 6.32
N TYR A 6 -5.09 8.96 5.16
CA TYR A 6 -5.45 7.56 4.92
C TYR A 6 -4.26 6.63 5.17
N PHE A 7 -3.12 6.86 4.51
CA PHE A 7 -1.93 6.06 4.75
C PHE A 7 -1.45 6.20 6.20
N ALA A 8 -1.45 7.42 6.75
CA ALA A 8 -1.14 7.61 8.17
C ALA A 8 -2.08 6.83 9.12
N ASN A 9 -3.35 6.59 8.73
CA ASN A 9 -4.33 5.79 9.48
C ASN A 9 -4.24 4.28 9.19
N VAL A 10 -3.85 3.86 7.99
CA VAL A 10 -3.44 2.47 7.70
C VAL A 10 -2.25 2.07 8.57
N LEU A 11 -1.42 3.06 8.91
CA LEU A 11 -0.18 2.94 9.66
C LEU A 11 -0.30 3.54 11.08
N ARG A 12 -1.52 3.64 11.62
CA ARG A 12 -1.91 4.54 12.74
C ARG A 12 -1.00 4.53 13.97
N SER A 13 -0.31 3.43 14.25
CA SER A 13 0.71 3.38 15.29
C SER A 13 2.02 3.93 14.73
N ARG A 14 2.26 5.24 14.91
CA ARG A 14 3.52 5.91 14.51
C ARG A 14 4.73 5.22 15.12
N GLU A 15 4.60 4.85 16.39
CA GLU A 15 5.62 4.16 17.18
C GLU A 15 4.93 3.07 17.99
N CYS A 16 5.63 1.97 18.25
CA CYS A 16 5.16 1.02 19.24
C CYS A 16 5.02 1.74 20.58
N ALA A 17 3.81 1.76 21.15
CA ALA A 17 3.55 2.40 22.44
C ALA A 17 4.37 1.79 23.59
N VAL A 18 4.99 0.62 23.37
CA VAL A 18 5.81 -0.10 24.36
C VAL A 18 7.30 0.12 24.13
N CYS A 19 7.82 -0.12 22.92
CA CYS A 19 9.27 -0.08 22.66
C CYS A 19 9.73 1.05 21.72
N GLY A 20 8.83 1.91 21.24
CA GLY A 20 9.17 3.02 20.37
C GLY A 20 9.60 2.63 18.94
N THR A 21 9.52 1.35 18.55
CA THR A 21 9.84 0.94 17.17
C THR A 21 8.96 1.68 16.17
N ASP A 22 9.58 2.39 15.23
CA ASP A 22 8.90 3.18 14.21
C ASP A 22 8.30 2.27 13.13
N ARG A 23 6.99 2.39 12.94
CA ARG A 23 6.25 1.63 11.92
C ARG A 23 6.37 2.27 10.53
N LYS A 24 6.78 3.55 10.43
CA LYS A 24 6.92 4.28 9.15
C LYS A 24 8.03 3.77 8.26
N ALA A 25 9.06 3.12 8.80
CA ALA A 25 10.08 2.48 7.96
C ALA A 25 9.46 1.50 6.95
N SER A 26 8.28 0.95 7.27
CA SER A 26 7.52 0.03 6.42
C SER A 26 6.42 0.69 5.58
N SER A 27 6.36 2.03 5.54
CA SER A 27 5.28 2.79 4.87
C SER A 27 5.68 3.39 3.53
N VAL A 28 4.80 3.17 2.54
CA VAL A 28 4.83 3.55 1.12
C VAL A 28 5.63 4.80 0.71
N LEU A 29 5.62 5.89 1.48
CA LEU A 29 6.22 7.17 1.08
C LEU A 29 7.42 7.60 1.93
N ALA A 30 7.82 6.80 2.91
CA ALA A 30 8.98 7.11 3.75
C ALA A 30 10.30 6.74 3.06
N LEU A 31 10.26 5.69 2.23
CA LEU A 31 11.39 5.23 1.46
C LEU A 31 11.07 5.58 0.01
N SER A 32 11.76 6.57 -0.56
CA SER A 32 11.72 6.92 -1.98
C SER A 32 12.35 5.81 -2.84
N ALA A 33 12.07 4.54 -2.54
CA ALA A 33 12.71 3.34 -3.06
C ALA A 33 11.74 2.14 -3.08
N CYS A 34 11.87 1.30 -4.11
CA CYS A 34 11.10 0.08 -4.30
C CYS A 34 11.40 -0.93 -3.18
N ALA A 35 10.37 -1.48 -2.55
CA ALA A 35 10.50 -2.45 -1.46
C ALA A 35 11.17 -3.79 -1.85
N VAL A 36 11.33 -4.06 -3.15
CA VAL A 36 11.94 -5.31 -3.66
C VAL A 36 13.35 -5.06 -4.18
N CYS A 37 13.53 -4.13 -5.10
CA CYS A 37 14.80 -3.92 -5.79
C CYS A 37 15.58 -2.66 -5.35
N GLY A 38 15.01 -1.84 -4.47
CA GLY A 38 15.65 -0.62 -3.97
C GLY A 38 15.71 0.55 -4.97
N THR A 39 15.24 0.37 -6.20
CA THR A 39 15.18 1.44 -7.21
C THR A 39 14.39 2.63 -6.69
N SER A 40 14.93 3.84 -6.88
CA SER A 40 14.24 5.07 -6.47
C SER A 40 12.87 5.19 -7.12
N LEU A 41 11.87 5.55 -6.32
CA LEU A 41 10.50 5.73 -6.79
C LEU A 41 10.24 7.20 -7.11
N ASP A 42 9.48 7.44 -8.16
CA ASP A 42 8.95 8.76 -8.48
C ASP A 42 7.71 9.02 -7.62
N ASP A 43 7.72 10.11 -6.84
CA ASP A 43 6.58 10.53 -6.02
C ASP A 43 5.33 10.85 -6.85
N ALA A 44 5.47 11.00 -8.18
CA ALA A 44 4.35 11.17 -9.09
C ALA A 44 3.62 9.85 -9.42
N HIS A 45 4.31 8.71 -9.38
CA HIS A 45 3.76 7.42 -9.82
C HIS A 45 4.41 6.20 -9.13
N ALA A 46 3.65 5.49 -8.31
CA ALA A 46 4.11 4.25 -7.66
C ALA A 46 3.01 3.22 -7.51
N LEU A 47 3.36 1.94 -7.66
CA LEU A 47 2.45 0.82 -7.40
C LEU A 47 2.51 0.44 -5.92
N LEU A 48 1.36 0.15 -5.34
CA LEU A 48 1.21 -0.11 -3.91
C LEU A 48 0.63 -1.48 -3.66
N ALA A 49 1.22 -2.19 -2.72
CA ALA A 49 0.60 -3.34 -2.07
C ALA A 49 0.11 -2.89 -0.69
N VAL A 50 -1.16 -3.13 -0.36
CA VAL A 50 -1.76 -2.67 0.90
C VAL A 50 -2.47 -3.83 1.60
N ALA A 51 -2.20 -3.99 2.89
CA ALA A 51 -2.87 -4.97 3.74
C ALA A 51 -2.99 -4.43 5.17
N LYS A 52 -3.65 -5.18 6.05
CA LYS A 52 -3.76 -4.84 7.47
C LYS A 52 -2.37 -4.58 8.06
N GLY A 53 -2.10 -3.32 8.36
CA GLY A 53 -0.89 -2.89 9.07
C GLY A 53 0.39 -2.76 8.26
N ALA A 54 0.34 -2.90 6.93
CA ALA A 54 1.45 -2.64 6.03
C ALA A 54 0.99 -2.06 4.70
N ALA A 55 1.82 -1.19 4.15
CA ALA A 55 1.67 -0.70 2.79
C ALA A 55 3.07 -0.51 2.19
N LYS A 56 3.38 -1.24 1.11
CA LYS A 56 4.69 -1.22 0.44
C LYS A 56 4.57 -0.61 -0.94
N ALA A 57 5.53 0.22 -1.31
CA ALA A 57 5.65 0.80 -2.63
C ALA A 57 6.63 0.00 -3.49
N VAL A 58 6.29 -0.17 -4.78
CA VAL A 58 7.12 -0.89 -5.75
C VAL A 58 7.11 -0.21 -7.10
N CYS A 59 8.18 -0.41 -7.88
CA CYS A 59 8.40 0.27 -9.15
C CYS A 59 7.74 -0.44 -10.36
N SER A 60 7.26 -1.67 -10.20
CA SER A 60 6.80 -2.48 -11.33
C SER A 60 5.83 -3.58 -10.91
N TYR A 61 5.04 -4.08 -11.87
CA TYR A 61 4.14 -5.21 -11.66
C TYR A 61 4.83 -6.49 -11.16
N PRO A 62 5.99 -6.90 -11.69
CA PRO A 62 6.72 -8.04 -11.14
C PRO A 62 7.10 -7.85 -9.67
N CYS A 63 7.56 -6.65 -9.28
CA CYS A 63 7.85 -6.35 -7.87
C CYS A 63 6.58 -6.38 -7.01
N LEU A 64 5.44 -5.95 -7.57
CA LEU A 64 4.14 -6.02 -6.89
C LEU A 64 3.71 -7.47 -6.65
N GLU A 65 3.87 -8.34 -7.64
CA GLU A 65 3.59 -9.77 -7.52
C GLU A 65 4.47 -10.43 -6.45
N VAL A 66 5.76 -10.11 -6.41
CA VAL A 66 6.68 -10.60 -5.36
C VAL A 66 6.17 -10.21 -3.97
N VAL A 67 5.84 -8.93 -3.74
CA VAL A 67 5.35 -8.46 -2.43
C VAL A 67 4.04 -9.14 -2.03
N LEU A 68 3.12 -9.36 -2.97
CA LEU A 68 1.86 -10.03 -2.69
C LEU A 68 2.06 -11.52 -2.36
N ASN A 69 2.96 -12.20 -3.06
CA ASN A 69 3.26 -13.62 -2.84
C ASN A 69 4.04 -13.88 -1.54
N GLU A 70 5.00 -13.01 -1.20
CA GLU A 70 5.76 -13.10 0.05
C GLU A 70 4.92 -12.68 1.28
N GLY A 71 3.80 -12.01 1.03
CA GLY A 71 2.97 -11.41 2.06
C GLY A 71 3.51 -10.05 2.52
N LEU A 72 2.58 -9.14 2.78
CA LEU A 72 2.91 -7.85 3.35
C LEU A 72 3.31 -8.02 4.83
N ALA A 73 4.61 -8.06 5.07
CA ALA A 73 5.18 -7.97 6.41
C ALA A 73 4.88 -6.60 7.04
N GLY A 74 3.74 -6.51 7.73
CA GLY A 74 3.41 -5.45 8.70
C GLY A 74 3.10 -5.99 10.08
N GLY A 75 2.78 -7.29 10.15
CA GLY A 75 2.45 -8.03 11.36
C GLY A 75 1.20 -7.50 12.06
N ALA A 76 0.49 -8.38 12.78
CA ALA A 76 -0.45 -7.92 13.80
C ALA A 76 0.28 -7.27 14.99
N ALA A 77 1.62 -7.39 15.06
CA ALA A 77 2.46 -7.03 16.19
C ALA A 77 3.75 -6.31 15.79
N CYS A 78 4.30 -5.56 16.74
CA CYS A 78 5.57 -4.85 16.64
C CYS A 78 6.73 -5.85 16.49
N PRO A 79 7.61 -5.68 15.49
CA PRO A 79 8.76 -6.58 15.30
C PRO A 79 9.81 -6.45 16.42
N GLY A 80 9.86 -5.32 17.13
CA GLY A 80 10.82 -5.10 18.21
C GLY A 80 10.43 -5.73 19.55
N CYS A 81 9.14 -5.83 19.87
CA CYS A 81 8.67 -6.28 21.20
C CYS A 81 7.47 -7.23 21.18
N GLY A 82 6.93 -7.58 20.00
CA GLY A 82 5.79 -8.48 19.87
C GLY A 82 4.45 -7.91 20.31
N THR A 83 4.39 -6.66 20.79
CA THR A 83 3.12 -6.02 21.19
C THR A 83 2.20 -5.86 19.99
N PRO A 84 0.90 -6.23 20.08
CA PRO A 84 -0.05 -6.01 19.01
C PRO A 84 -0.12 -4.54 18.62
N TRP A 85 -0.13 -4.27 17.32
CA TRP A 85 -0.41 -2.94 16.84
C TRP A 85 -1.87 -2.59 17.11
N ALA A 86 -2.17 -1.32 17.39
CA ALA A 86 -3.54 -0.85 17.42
C ALA A 86 -4.21 -1.12 16.07
N GLU A 87 -5.47 -1.57 16.08
CA GLU A 87 -6.18 -1.86 14.84
C GLU A 87 -6.30 -0.60 13.99
N ALA A 88 -5.84 -0.70 12.74
CA ALA A 88 -6.10 0.30 11.75
C ALA A 88 -7.57 0.15 11.31
N ALA A 89 -8.37 1.21 11.46
CA ALA A 89 -9.73 1.31 10.93
C ALA A 89 -9.80 2.44 9.87
N PRO A 90 -9.06 2.30 8.76
CA PRO A 90 -9.16 3.25 7.65
C PRO A 90 -10.58 3.19 7.04
N PRO A 91 -11.04 4.29 6.41
CA PRO A 91 -12.33 4.30 5.75
C PRO A 91 -12.38 3.23 4.64
N PRO A 92 -13.56 2.63 4.39
CA PRO A 92 -13.73 1.65 3.33
C PRO A 92 -13.34 2.27 1.99
N ARG A 93 -12.76 1.44 1.11
CA ARG A 93 -12.44 1.81 -0.27
C ARG A 93 -13.18 0.90 -1.21
N THR A 94 -13.31 1.34 -2.45
CA THR A 94 -13.87 0.53 -3.53
C THR A 94 -12.82 0.32 -4.61
N CYS A 95 -12.92 -0.80 -5.30
CA CYS A 95 -12.13 -1.05 -6.50
C CYS A 95 -12.55 -0.03 -7.56
N ARG A 96 -11.59 0.76 -8.06
CA ARG A 96 -11.88 1.77 -9.10
C ARG A 96 -12.39 1.15 -10.40
N THR A 97 -12.08 -0.12 -10.67
CA THR A 97 -12.43 -0.80 -11.92
C THR A 97 -13.78 -1.53 -11.85
N CYS A 98 -14.10 -2.18 -10.72
CA CYS A 98 -15.32 -3.01 -10.60
C CYS A 98 -16.27 -2.58 -9.46
N ALA A 99 -15.97 -1.48 -8.76
CA ALA A 99 -16.73 -0.95 -7.64
C ALA A 99 -16.86 -1.87 -6.40
N GLN A 100 -16.25 -3.06 -6.41
CA GLN A 100 -16.23 -3.98 -5.27
C GLN A 100 -15.65 -3.29 -4.01
N GLU A 101 -16.29 -3.49 -2.86
CA GLU A 101 -15.75 -3.04 -1.57
C GLU A 101 -14.44 -3.75 -1.25
N LEU A 102 -13.46 -2.98 -0.78
CA LEU A 102 -12.12 -3.45 -0.46
C LEU A 102 -11.95 -3.56 1.05
N SER A 103 -11.63 -4.77 1.49
CA SER A 103 -11.26 -5.07 2.86
C SER A 103 -9.74 -5.02 3.03
N PHE A 104 -9.28 -4.46 4.14
CA PHE A 104 -7.87 -4.53 4.51
C PHE A 104 -7.41 -5.93 4.91
N GLY A 105 -8.34 -6.78 5.36
CA GLY A 105 -8.04 -8.16 5.74
C GLY A 105 -7.63 -8.99 4.53
N ASP A 106 -8.29 -8.78 3.40
CA ASP A 106 -8.04 -9.52 2.16
C ASP A 106 -6.83 -8.97 1.39
N GLY A 107 -6.39 -7.76 1.74
CA GLY A 107 -5.38 -7.03 1.01
C GLY A 107 -5.90 -6.53 -0.34
N TYR A 108 -5.30 -5.46 -0.85
CA TYR A 108 -5.61 -4.91 -2.16
C TYR A 108 -4.41 -4.16 -2.72
N VAL A 109 -4.48 -3.78 -3.99
CA VAL A 109 -3.40 -3.02 -4.66
C VAL A 109 -3.83 -1.58 -4.88
N GLY A 110 -2.86 -0.69 -4.94
CA GLY A 110 -3.08 0.72 -5.20
C GLY A 110 -2.16 1.26 -6.27
N LEU A 111 -2.54 2.39 -6.83
CA LEU A 111 -1.71 3.24 -7.65
C LEU A 111 -1.66 4.62 -7.01
N TRP A 112 -0.46 5.07 -6.65
CA TRP A 112 -0.22 6.45 -6.26
C TRP A 112 -0.06 7.29 -7.53
N GLN A 113 -0.91 8.29 -7.71
CA GLN A 113 -0.88 9.18 -8.87
C GLN A 113 -1.28 10.60 -8.46
N GLY A 114 -0.38 11.57 -8.68
CA GLY A 114 -0.70 12.99 -8.47
C GLY A 114 -1.18 13.32 -7.04
N GLY A 115 -0.58 12.69 -6.02
CA GLY A 115 -0.93 12.92 -4.61
C GLY A 115 -2.18 12.18 -4.12
N ARG A 116 -2.72 11.26 -4.91
CA ARG A 116 -3.90 10.46 -4.58
C ARG A 116 -3.62 8.97 -4.73
N VAL A 117 -4.29 8.14 -3.93
CA VAL A 117 -4.31 6.70 -4.14
C VAL A 117 -5.57 6.26 -4.87
N LEU A 118 -5.37 5.46 -5.91
CA LEU A 118 -6.41 4.73 -6.61
C LEU A 118 -6.33 3.28 -6.17
N THR A 119 -7.43 2.70 -5.72
CA THR A 119 -7.44 1.36 -5.13
C THR A 119 -8.11 0.34 -6.05
N PHE A 120 -7.59 -0.89 -6.06
CA PHE A 120 -8.05 -1.97 -6.92
C PHE A 120 -8.03 -3.28 -6.16
N CYS A 121 -9.01 -4.17 -6.40
CA CYS A 121 -9.09 -5.47 -5.74
C CYS A 121 -7.92 -6.42 -6.09
N GLY A 122 -7.13 -6.10 -7.11
CA GLY A 122 -5.94 -6.86 -7.46
C GLY A 122 -5.27 -6.36 -8.74
N ILE A 123 -4.15 -6.99 -9.07
CA ILE A 123 -3.33 -6.67 -10.26
C ILE A 123 -4.14 -6.65 -11.57
N PRO A 124 -5.09 -7.58 -11.84
CA PRO A 124 -5.86 -7.54 -13.08
C PRO A 124 -6.68 -6.25 -13.24
N CYS A 125 -7.30 -5.76 -12.17
CA CYS A 125 -8.09 -4.53 -12.20
C CYS A 125 -7.22 -3.28 -12.37
N LEU A 126 -6.03 -3.29 -11.79
CA LEU A 126 -5.02 -2.25 -11.96
C LEU A 126 -4.47 -2.23 -13.39
N LYS A 127 -4.08 -3.39 -13.96
CA LYS A 127 -3.62 -3.51 -15.35
C LYS A 127 -4.69 -3.02 -16.34
N ASN A 128 -5.96 -3.36 -16.10
CA ASN A 128 -7.07 -2.87 -16.94
C ASN A 128 -7.25 -1.35 -16.84
N HIS A 129 -6.99 -0.76 -15.67
CA HIS A 129 -7.01 0.70 -15.50
C HIS A 129 -5.89 1.37 -16.31
N ASP A 130 -4.66 0.89 -16.19
CA ASP A 130 -3.50 1.42 -16.93
C ASP A 130 -3.68 1.29 -18.44
N ALA A 131 -4.20 0.14 -18.91
CA ALA A 131 -4.47 -0.07 -20.33
C ALA A 131 -5.49 0.93 -20.89
N ARG A 132 -6.54 1.26 -20.12
CA ARG A 132 -7.55 2.26 -20.51
C ARG A 132 -7.05 3.70 -20.38
N ALA A 133 -6.12 3.95 -19.47
CA ALA A 133 -5.51 5.26 -19.30
C ALA A 133 -4.49 5.59 -20.40
N ASN A 134 -4.09 4.61 -21.23
CA ASN A 134 -3.17 4.79 -22.35
C ASN A 134 -3.96 4.95 -23.67
N PRO A 135 -4.15 6.18 -24.20
CA PRO A 135 -4.99 6.44 -25.39
C PRO A 135 -4.39 5.95 -26.72
N PHE A 136 -3.21 5.32 -26.72
CA PHE A 136 -2.50 4.89 -27.94
C PHE A 136 -2.71 3.42 -28.34
N CYS A 137 -3.56 2.68 -27.61
CA CYS A 137 -3.92 1.28 -27.91
C CYS A 137 -5.45 1.07 -27.94
N GLY A 138 -6.18 1.97 -28.61
CA GLY A 138 -7.60 1.85 -28.91
C GLY A 138 -7.86 1.95 -30.41
#